data_AF-A0A432UB16-F1
#
_entry.id   AF-A0A432UB16-F1
#
_cell.length_a   1.000
_cell.length_b   1.000
_cell.length_c   1.000
_cell.angle_alpha   90.00
_cell.angle_beta   90.00
_cell.angle_gamma   90.00
#
_symmetry.space_group_name_H-M   'P 1'
#
loop_
_entity.id
_entity.type
_entity.pdbx_description
1 polymer ?
#
loop_
_entity_poly.entity_id
_entity_poly.type
_entity_poly.pdbx_seq_one_letter_code
_entity_poly.pdbx_strand_id
1 'polypeptide(L)'
;IEYKWSDFLTLRGGYFYDPSPIPDHTFDMLWPDADKKTYSVGAGFHIGRLTIDTVLQYIVAEYKREIGGESVNLNKSYPGVSGNPGRVSMSADGHLWGYGITLSYSF
;
A
#
# COMPACT_ATOMS: atom_id res chain seq x y z
N ILE A 1 -8.45 3.77 14.86
CA ILE A 1 -8.82 3.63 16.28
C ILE A 1 -7.73 4.28 17.12
N GLU A 2 -8.12 5.04 18.14
CA GLU A 2 -7.21 5.65 19.11
C GLU A 2 -7.59 5.15 20.50
N TYR A 3 -6.60 4.73 21.29
CA TYR A 3 -6.76 4.30 22.67
C TYR A 3 -5.83 5.09 23.57
N LYS A 4 -6.39 5.90 24.47
CA LYS A 4 -5.63 6.60 25.51
C LYS A 4 -5.38 5.63 26.65
N TRP A 5 -4.14 5.17 26.77
CA TRP A 5 -3.75 4.21 27.81
C TRP A 5 -3.50 4.94 29.13
N SER A 6 -2.98 6.17 29.07
CA SER A 6 -2.80 7.07 30.21
C SER A 6 -2.66 8.52 29.70
N ASP A 7 -2.64 9.51 30.59
CA ASP A 7 -2.38 10.91 30.24
C ASP A 7 -1.00 11.12 29.58
N PHE A 8 -0.07 10.18 29.81
CA PHE A 8 1.25 10.15 29.19
C PHE A 8 1.29 9.41 27.84
N LEU A 9 0.40 8.45 27.59
CA LEU A 9 0.51 7.51 26.46
C LEU A 9 -0.80 7.30 25.72
N THR A 10 -0.77 7.60 24.42
CA THR A 10 -1.85 7.34 23.48
C THR A 10 -1.38 6.35 22.42
N LEU A 11 -2.13 5.28 22.21
CA LEU A 11 -1.86 4.29 21.15
C LEU A 11 -2.85 4.47 20.00
N ARG A 12 -2.38 4.32 18.77
CA ARG A 12 -3.20 4.42 17.56
C ARG A 12 -2.99 3.18 16.73
N GLY A 13 -4.09 2.64 16.22
CA GLY A 13 -4.10 1.52 15.31
C GLY A 13 -5.09 1.79 14.19
N GLY A 14 -4.65 1.55 12.96
CA GLY A 14 -5.48 1.74 11.77
C GLY A 14 -5.27 0.58 10.81
N TYR A 15 -6.37 0.10 10.26
CA TYR A 15 -6.37 -0.84 9.15
C TYR A 15 -7.17 -0.19 8.02
N PHE A 16 -6.58 -0.15 6.83
CA PHE A 16 -7.21 0.38 5.64
C PHE A 16 -7.04 -0.61 4.51
N TYR A 17 -8.16 -0.95 3.86
CA TYR A 17 -8.19 -1.77 2.67
C TYR A 17 -8.50 -0.87 1.48
N ASP A 18 -7.59 -0.86 0.51
CA ASP A 18 -7.66 -0.06 -0.70
C ASP A 18 -7.82 -1.00 -1.90
N PRO A 19 -9.07 -1.29 -2.33
CA PRO A 19 -9.32 -2.11 -3.52
C PRO A 19 -8.93 -1.32 -4.77
N SER A 20 -8.19 -1.96 -5.69
CA SER A 20 -7.80 -1.33 -6.94
C SER A 20 -9.03 -1.05 -7.81
N PRO A 21 -9.22 0.19 -8.28
CA PRO A 21 -10.32 0.51 -9.21
C PRO A 21 -10.04 0.03 -10.64
N ILE A 22 -8.88 -0.57 -10.93
CA ILE A 22 -8.48 -0.96 -12.28
C ILE A 22 -8.99 -2.37 -12.60
N PRO A 23 -9.86 -2.55 -13.61
CA PRO A 23 -10.29 -3.86 -14.09
C PRO A 23 -9.14 -4.67 -14.70
N ASP A 24 -9.17 -6.00 -14.57
CA ASP A 24 -8.11 -6.91 -15.04
C ASP A 24 -7.77 -6.76 -16.54
N HIS A 25 -8.75 -6.39 -17.36
CA HIS A 25 -8.62 -6.30 -18.82
C HIS A 25 -7.91 -5.03 -19.31
N THR A 26 -7.78 -3.99 -18.47
CA THR A 26 -7.08 -2.72 -18.79
C THR A 26 -5.74 -2.58 -18.08
N PHE A 27 -5.37 -3.55 -17.24
CA PHE A 27 -4.14 -3.51 -16.47
C PHE A 27 -2.90 -3.33 -17.37
N ASP A 28 -2.02 -2.43 -16.94
CA ASP A 28 -0.82 -2.00 -17.67
C ASP A 28 0.42 -2.07 -16.75
N MET A 29 1.59 -2.32 -17.34
CA MET A 29 2.85 -2.52 -16.62
C MET A 29 3.40 -1.24 -16.01
N LEU A 30 3.07 -0.09 -16.57
CA LEU A 30 3.54 1.21 -16.08
C LEU A 30 2.93 1.58 -14.72
N TRP A 31 1.80 0.97 -14.37
CA TRP A 31 1.11 1.23 -13.10
C TRP A 31 0.54 -0.08 -12.53
N PRO A 32 1.36 -0.88 -11.84
CA PRO A 32 0.92 -2.12 -11.22
C PRO A 32 0.04 -1.80 -10.00
N ASP A 33 -1.22 -1.45 -10.25
CA ASP A 33 -2.20 -1.27 -9.20
C ASP A 33 -2.78 -2.63 -8.81
N ALA A 34 -2.54 -2.99 -7.56
CA ALA A 34 -3.08 -4.16 -6.92
C ALA A 34 -3.80 -3.71 -5.65
N ASP A 35 -4.74 -4.52 -5.18
CA ASP A 35 -5.39 -4.31 -3.89
C ASP A 35 -4.32 -4.19 -2.80
N LYS A 36 -4.39 -3.12 -2.00
CA LYS A 36 -3.42 -2.87 -0.95
C LYS A 36 -4.08 -2.97 0.41
N LYS A 37 -3.45 -3.71 1.31
CA LYS A 37 -3.74 -3.68 2.74
C LYS A 37 -2.71 -2.81 3.43
N THR A 38 -3.19 -1.75 4.07
CA THR A 38 -2.38 -0.86 4.90
C THR A 38 -2.66 -1.13 6.37
N TYR A 39 -1.63 -1.53 7.08
CA TYR A 39 -1.59 -1.63 8.52
C TYR A 39 -0.83 -0.42 9.07
N SER A 40 -1.39 0.25 10.05
CA SER A 40 -0.75 1.39 10.71
C SER A 40 -0.84 1.23 12.22
N VAL A 41 0.28 1.49 12.88
CA VAL A 41 0.38 1.53 14.34
C VAL A 41 1.16 2.77 14.73
N GLY A 42 0.73 3.44 15.78
CA GLY A 42 1.40 4.63 16.27
C GLY A 42 1.29 4.76 17.78
N ALA A 43 2.23 5.50 18.34
CA ALA A 43 2.28 5.83 19.76
C ALA A 43 2.58 7.31 19.92
N GLY A 44 1.77 7.98 20.73
CA GLY A 44 1.91 9.38 21.15
C GLY A 44 2.30 9.44 22.61
N PHE A 45 3.38 10.14 22.91
CA PHE A 45 3.89 10.38 24.26
C PHE A 45 3.68 11.85 24.62
N HIS A 46 2.98 12.10 25.71
CA HIS A 46 2.66 13.44 26.19
C HIS A 46 3.48 13.73 27.46
N ILE A 47 4.41 14.67 27.38
CA ILE A 47 5.33 15.05 28.44
C ILE A 47 5.15 16.54 28.74
N GLY A 48 4.17 16.85 29.58
CA GLY A 48 3.82 18.22 29.94
C GLY A 48 3.36 19.02 28.72
N ARG A 49 4.25 19.89 28.22
CA ARG A 49 3.99 20.74 27.03
C ARG A 49 4.50 20.15 25.72
N LEU A 50 5.33 19.11 25.78
CA LEU A 50 5.90 18.44 24.62
C LEU A 50 5.07 17.18 24.32
N THR A 51 4.72 16.98 23.05
CA THR A 51 4.11 15.75 22.55
C THR A 51 4.99 15.17 21.46
N ILE A 52 5.25 13.87 21.54
CA ILE A 52 6.03 13.11 20.56
C ILE A 52 5.13 12.04 19.99
N ASP A 53 4.80 12.14 18.71
CA ASP A 53 4.01 11.13 18.00
C ASP A 53 4.90 10.33 17.06
N THR A 54 4.74 9.02 17.09
CA THR A 54 5.43 8.07 16.22
C THR A 54 4.40 7.26 15.46
N VAL A 55 4.71 6.95 14.20
CA VAL A 55 3.87 6.12 13.35
C VAL A 55 4.73 5.16 12.54
N LEU A 56 4.26 3.93 12.45
CA LEU A 56 4.77 2.88 11.59
C LEU A 56 3.60 2.44 10.71
N GLN A 57 3.83 2.41 9.40
CA GLN A 57 2.87 1.98 8.41
C GLN A 57 3.49 0.87 7.56
N TYR A 58 2.78 -0.23 7.44
CA TYR A 58 3.13 -1.35 6.59
C TYR A 58 2.04 -1.51 5.53
N ILE A 59 2.42 -1.37 4.27
CA ILE A 59 1.52 -1.52 3.13
C ILE A 59 1.97 -2.76 2.37
N VAL A 60 1.04 -3.66 2.10
CA VAL A 60 1.28 -4.87 1.31
C VAL A 60 0.25 -4.97 0.20
N ALA A 61 0.70 -5.23 -1.02
CA ALA A 61 -0.17 -5.62 -2.12
C ALA A 61 -0.68 -7.05 -1.88
N GLU A 62 -1.99 -7.24 -1.85
CA GLU A 62 -2.63 -8.48 -1.42
C GLU A 62 -2.57 -9.59 -2.46
N TYR A 63 -2.49 -9.24 -3.75
CA TYR A 63 -2.54 -10.21 -4.83
C TYR A 63 -1.29 -10.16 -5.70
N LYS A 64 -0.65 -11.33 -5.85
CA LYS A 64 0.01 -11.68 -7.12
C LYS A 64 -1.08 -11.65 -8.19
N ARG A 65 -1.26 -10.52 -8.85
CA ARG A 65 -2.22 -10.42 -9.94
C ARG A 65 -1.63 -11.14 -11.15
N GLU A 66 -1.92 -12.44 -11.27
CA GLU A 66 -1.52 -13.25 -12.41
C GLU A 66 -2.43 -12.94 -13.59
N ILE A 67 -1.94 -12.17 -14.55
CA ILE A 67 -2.68 -11.94 -15.80
C ILE A 67 -2.31 -13.06 -16.76
N GLY A 68 -3.18 -14.05 -16.93
CA GLY A 68 -2.97 -15.20 -17.83
C GLY A 68 -3.13 -14.88 -19.32
N GLY A 69 -2.48 -13.82 -19.82
CA GLY A 69 -2.58 -13.43 -21.24
C GLY A 69 -3.95 -12.87 -21.65
N GLU A 70 -4.75 -12.40 -20.70
CA GLU A 70 -6.08 -11.81 -20.92
C GLU A 70 -6.05 -10.29 -21.13
N SER A 71 -4.96 -9.61 -20.76
CA SER A 71 -4.82 -8.16 -20.96
C SER A 71 -4.49 -7.82 -22.41
N VAL A 72 -5.39 -7.05 -23.04
CA VAL A 72 -5.23 -6.56 -24.42
C VAL A 72 -4.07 -5.57 -24.53
N ASN A 73 -3.82 -4.76 -23.49
CA ASN A 73 -2.72 -3.80 -23.45
C ASN A 73 -1.37 -4.52 -23.29
N LEU A 74 -1.30 -5.49 -22.38
CA LEU A 74 -0.08 -6.23 -22.11
C LEU A 74 0.38 -7.07 -23.32
N ASN A 75 -0.56 -7.74 -23.98
CA ASN A 75 -0.29 -8.53 -25.17
C ASN A 75 0.10 -7.67 -26.40
N LYS A 76 -0.31 -6.39 -26.45
CA LYS A 76 0.12 -5.44 -27.50
C LYS A 76 1.54 -4.94 -27.29
N SER A 77 1.97 -4.76 -26.04
CA SER A 77 3.32 -4.28 -25.70
C SER A 77 4.42 -5.31 -26.00
N TYR A 78 4.07 -6.60 -26.13
CA TYR A 78 5.00 -7.68 -26.46
C TYR A 78 4.48 -8.52 -27.64
N PRO A 79 4.84 -8.16 -28.89
CA PRO A 79 4.50 -8.98 -30.06
C PRO A 79 5.23 -10.33 -29.98
N GLY A 80 4.51 -11.42 -30.22
CA GLY A 80 5.10 -12.76 -30.31
C GLY A 80 5.97 -12.91 -31.56
N VAL A 81 6.86 -13.92 -31.56
CA VAL A 81 7.86 -14.20 -32.61
C VAL A 81 7.24 -14.45 -34.02
N SER A 82 5.90 -14.53 -34.14
CA SER A 82 5.16 -14.79 -35.39
C SER A 82 4.17 -13.68 -35.79
N GLY A 83 4.21 -12.49 -35.18
CA GLY A 83 3.29 -11.39 -35.52
C GLY A 83 1.89 -11.49 -34.89
N ASN A 84 1.61 -12.56 -34.13
CA ASN A 84 0.44 -12.63 -33.25
C ASN A 84 0.79 -12.09 -31.84
N PRO A 85 -0.14 -11.40 -31.15
CA PRO A 85 0.06 -10.97 -29.78
C PRO A 85 0.40 -12.18 -28.90
N GLY A 86 1.55 -12.13 -28.22
CA GLY A 86 1.95 -13.17 -27.29
C GLY A 86 1.06 -13.10 -26.05
N ARG A 87 0.67 -14.26 -25.49
CA ARG A 87 0.03 -14.30 -24.17
C ARG A 87 1.11 -14.05 -23.12
N VAL A 88 1.14 -12.85 -22.56
CA VAL A 88 2.10 -12.47 -21.52
C VAL A 88 1.46 -12.62 -20.15
N SER A 89 2.17 -13.29 -19.25
CA SER A 89 1.82 -13.36 -17.84
C SER A 89 2.84 -12.65 -16.97
N MET A 90 2.35 -11.79 -16.07
CA MET A 90 3.17 -11.09 -15.09
C MET A 90 2.54 -11.25 -13.71
N SER A 91 3.39 -11.28 -12.69
CA SER A 91 3.02 -11.23 -11.28
C SER A 91 3.88 -10.15 -10.64
N ALA A 92 3.26 -9.13 -10.06
CA ALA A 92 3.95 -8.11 -9.26
C ALA A 92 3.58 -8.28 -7.79
N ASP A 93 4.58 -8.21 -6.92
CA ASP A 93 4.43 -8.21 -5.46
C ASP A 93 5.18 -6.98 -4.94
N GLY A 94 4.57 -6.27 -3.98
CA GLY A 94 5.08 -5.02 -3.47
C GLY A 94 4.72 -4.85 -2.01
N HIS A 95 5.73 -4.54 -1.20
CA HIS A 95 5.55 -4.14 0.19
C HIS A 95 6.30 -2.83 0.45
N LEU A 96 5.71 -1.97 1.27
CA LEU A 96 6.25 -0.67 1.64
C LEU A 96 6.21 -0.52 3.15
N TRP A 97 7.32 -0.05 3.70
CA TRP A 97 7.44 0.36 5.09
C TRP A 97 7.56 1.88 5.16
N GLY A 98 6.63 2.50 5.87
CA GLY A 98 6.65 3.91 6.21
C GLY A 98 6.88 4.08 7.70
N TYR A 99 7.70 5.04 8.08
CA TYR A 99 7.92 5.43 9.47
C TYR A 99 7.94 6.94 9.57
N GLY A 100 7.40 7.47 10.67
CA GLY A 100 7.29 8.90 10.89
C GLY A 100 7.40 9.24 12.37
N ILE A 101 8.01 10.38 12.65
CA ILE A 101 8.11 10.97 13.98
C ILE A 101 7.71 12.43 13.87
N THR A 102 6.82 12.87 14.75
CA THR A 102 6.32 14.24 14.84
C THR A 102 6.55 14.75 16.25
N LEU A 103 7.06 15.98 16.36
CA LEU A 103 7.25 16.67 17.62
C LEU A 103 6.34 17.89 17.65
N SER A 104 5.60 18.06 18.75
CA SER A 104 4.70 19.19 18.94
C SER A 104 4.91 19.80 20.33
N TYR A 105 4.96 21.12 20.41
CA TYR A 105 5.15 21.85 21.67
C TYR A 105 4.07 22.92 21.83
N SER A 106 3.43 22.98 23.00
CA SER A 106 2.39 23.96 23.32
C SER A 106 2.91 25.07 24.24
N PHE A 107 2.67 26.33 23.85
CA PHE A 107 3.13 27.54 24.54
C PHE A 107 2.15 28.07 25.59
#